data_AF-A0A368GK93-F1
#
_entry.id   AF-A0A368GK93-F1
#
_cell.length_a   1.000
_cell.length_b   1.000
_cell.length_c   1.000
_cell.angle_alpha   90.00
_cell.angle_beta   90.00
_cell.angle_gamma   90.00
#
_symmetry.space_group_name_H-M   'P 1'
#
loop_
_entity.id
_entity.type
_entity.pdbx_description
1 polymer ?
#
loop_
_entity_poly.entity_id
_entity_poly.type
_entity_poly.pdbx_seq_one_letter_code
_entity_poly.pdbx_strand_id
1 'polypeptide(L)'
;YCDAPHESYYEATPSCSIDVSIEEAFHFPQKISTRLPTETSNSRQITLTNLKRMWCRLVSHYFEWVGGVPELRLMDVRERIKLVTRQLCKIICLTISFWTYQRGHDGLILGSGICFNPKENQDEVIRNYVNSLASVIHTHVISTFRRIGLTREEYLLLKLVVLFERELNIFITLDVYFLPADRLIMESALTKYRSALVSHVKCSHPDLDHEAVLQRILALLGALPYLEILSQLDNMHLADMILRNNGNMQGRLTNEIHLNSIRID
;
A
#
# COMPACT_ATOMS: atom_id res chain seq x y z
N TYR A 1 -14.79 -5.74 -3.07
CA TYR A 1 -14.73 -5.61 -1.60
C TYR A 1 -13.36 -6.11 -1.13
N CYS A 2 -12.31 -5.32 -1.37
CA CYS A 2 -10.91 -5.74 -1.15
C CYS A 2 -10.39 -5.35 0.25
N ASP A 3 -11.10 -4.46 0.93
CA ASP A 3 -10.79 -3.97 2.28
C ASP A 3 -11.75 -4.52 3.36
N ALA A 4 -12.49 -5.61 3.07
CA ALA A 4 -13.25 -6.39 4.06
C ALA A 4 -12.88 -7.87 3.91
N PRO A 5 -11.86 -8.32 4.65
CA PRO A 5 -11.32 -9.67 4.47
C PRO A 5 -12.24 -10.81 4.84
N HIS A 6 -13.23 -10.54 5.68
CA HIS A 6 -14.23 -11.49 6.14
C HIS A 6 -15.33 -11.75 5.09
N GLU A 7 -15.38 -10.97 4.01
CA GLU A 7 -16.38 -11.09 2.95
C GLU A 7 -15.85 -11.82 1.69
N SER A 8 -14.68 -12.45 1.79
CA SER A 8 -14.06 -13.18 0.69
C SER A 8 -14.50 -14.66 0.68
N TYR A 9 -15.26 -15.05 -0.34
CA TYR A 9 -15.77 -16.43 -0.54
C TYR A 9 -14.81 -17.39 -1.28
N TYR A 10 -13.50 -17.11 -1.25
CA TYR A 10 -12.53 -17.86 -2.04
C TYR A 10 -11.81 -18.94 -1.22
N GLU A 11 -11.46 -20.05 -1.88
CA GLU A 11 -10.73 -21.15 -1.26
C GLU A 11 -9.31 -20.77 -0.85
N ALA A 12 -8.95 -21.22 0.35
CA ALA A 12 -7.69 -20.92 1.00
C ALA A 12 -6.55 -21.82 0.48
N THR A 13 -5.71 -21.33 -0.43
CA THR A 13 -4.51 -22.10 -0.86
C THR A 13 -3.20 -21.51 -0.32
N PRO A 14 -2.21 -22.36 0.02
CA PRO A 14 -0.89 -21.90 0.45
C PRO A 14 0.01 -21.47 -0.72
N SER A 15 -0.44 -21.65 -1.98
CA SER A 15 0.34 -21.35 -3.18
C SER A 15 0.45 -19.85 -3.42
N CYS A 16 1.68 -19.42 -3.72
CA CYS A 16 1.94 -18.09 -4.25
C CYS A 16 3.06 -18.15 -5.29
N SER A 17 2.91 -17.37 -6.36
CA SER A 17 3.85 -17.28 -7.46
C SER A 17 4.33 -15.84 -7.63
N ILE A 18 5.63 -15.71 -7.86
CA ILE A 18 6.29 -14.45 -8.23
C ILE A 18 6.89 -14.54 -9.64
N ASP A 19 6.64 -15.66 -10.34
CA ASP A 19 7.16 -15.97 -11.67
C ASP A 19 6.11 -15.68 -12.74
N VAL A 20 5.51 -14.49 -12.65
CA VAL A 20 4.50 -13.95 -13.56
C VAL A 20 4.92 -12.55 -13.99
N SER A 21 4.49 -12.06 -15.15
CA SER A 21 4.75 -10.66 -15.52
C SER A 21 3.83 -9.72 -14.73
N ILE A 22 4.20 -8.45 -14.65
CA ILE A 22 3.38 -7.39 -14.05
C ILE A 22 2.06 -7.20 -14.79
N GLU A 23 2.07 -7.32 -16.12
CA GLU A 23 0.88 -7.25 -16.95
C GLU A 23 -0.07 -8.40 -16.63
N GLU A 24 0.45 -9.63 -16.51
CA GLU A 24 -0.35 -10.79 -16.15
C GLU A 24 -0.88 -10.68 -14.72
N ALA A 25 -0.04 -10.29 -13.78
CA ALA A 25 -0.39 -10.12 -12.37
C ALA A 25 -1.47 -9.04 -12.18
N PHE A 26 -1.37 -7.94 -12.92
CA PHE A 26 -2.33 -6.85 -12.87
C PHE A 26 -3.71 -7.27 -13.40
N HIS A 27 -3.78 -8.03 -14.51
CA HIS A 27 -5.05 -8.50 -15.07
C HIS A 27 -5.61 -9.72 -14.32
N PHE A 28 -4.73 -10.54 -13.74
CA PHE A 28 -5.08 -11.79 -13.07
C PHE A 28 -4.38 -11.93 -11.71
N PRO A 29 -4.79 -11.16 -10.67
CA PRO A 29 -4.15 -11.18 -9.35
C PRO A 29 -4.13 -12.56 -8.68
N GLN A 30 -5.06 -13.44 -9.05
CA GLN A 30 -5.13 -14.82 -8.59
C GLN A 30 -3.94 -15.70 -9.04
N LYS A 31 -3.21 -15.29 -10.09
CA LYS A 31 -1.97 -15.96 -10.50
C LYS A 31 -0.84 -15.74 -9.49
N ILE A 32 -0.88 -14.66 -8.72
CA ILE A 32 0.09 -14.37 -7.65
C ILE A 32 -0.26 -15.17 -6.41
N SER A 33 -1.51 -15.10 -5.97
CA SER A 33 -2.01 -15.83 -4.80
C SER A 33 -3.53 -15.93 -4.89
N THR A 34 -4.10 -17.06 -4.48
CA THR A 34 -5.56 -17.18 -4.35
C THR A 34 -6.05 -16.27 -3.23
N ARG A 35 -7.22 -15.68 -3.41
CA ARG A 35 -7.82 -14.81 -2.40
C ARG A 35 -8.11 -15.62 -1.14
N LEU A 36 -7.40 -15.29 -0.07
CA LEU A 36 -7.64 -15.83 1.26
C LEU A 36 -8.43 -14.80 2.05
N PRO A 37 -9.29 -15.21 3.01
CA PRO A 37 -9.65 -14.31 4.08
C PRO A 37 -8.33 -13.81 4.70
N THR A 38 -8.16 -12.49 4.82
CA THR A 38 -7.10 -11.90 5.64
C THR A 38 -7.44 -12.25 7.08
N GLU A 39 -7.14 -13.49 7.48
CA GLU A 39 -7.41 -13.97 8.82
C GLU A 39 -6.60 -13.11 9.76
N THR A 40 -7.28 -12.58 10.75
CA THR A 40 -6.82 -11.40 11.46
C THR A 40 -6.69 -11.77 12.95
N SER A 41 -7.40 -12.80 13.41
CA SER A 41 -7.36 -13.34 14.78
C SER A 41 -6.08 -14.12 15.10
N ASN A 42 -5.51 -14.86 14.15
CA ASN A 42 -4.31 -15.69 14.36
C ASN A 42 -3.06 -15.00 13.78
N SER A 43 -2.40 -14.18 14.59
CA SER A 43 -1.21 -13.44 14.15
C SER A 43 0.06 -14.30 14.34
N ARG A 44 0.69 -14.69 13.24
CA ARG A 44 1.96 -15.42 13.19
C ARG A 44 3.11 -14.44 12.92
N GLN A 45 4.23 -14.65 13.59
CA GLN A 45 5.42 -13.83 13.37
C GLN A 45 5.95 -13.95 11.93
N ILE A 46 6.34 -12.82 11.34
CA ILE A 46 7.02 -12.76 10.05
C ILE A 46 8.42 -13.39 10.16
N THR A 47 8.75 -14.24 9.19
CA THR A 47 10.04 -14.91 9.05
C THR A 47 10.44 -14.92 7.57
N LEU A 48 11.70 -15.23 7.25
CA LEU A 48 12.12 -15.42 5.86
C LEU A 48 11.28 -16.50 5.15
N THR A 49 10.84 -17.54 5.87
CA THR A 49 10.05 -18.64 5.29
C THR A 49 8.65 -18.19 4.84
N ASN A 50 8.04 -17.20 5.51
CA ASN A 50 6.69 -16.73 5.18
C ASN A 50 6.68 -15.35 4.50
N LEU A 51 7.84 -14.72 4.28
CA LEU A 51 8.03 -13.45 3.58
C LEU A 51 7.38 -13.44 2.19
N LYS A 52 7.75 -14.39 1.32
CA LYS A 52 7.19 -14.50 -0.04
C LYS A 52 5.66 -14.57 -0.04
N ARG A 53 5.10 -15.35 0.88
CA ARG A 53 3.65 -15.52 1.02
C ARG A 53 2.98 -14.23 1.50
N MET A 54 3.58 -13.51 2.45
CA MET A 54 3.10 -12.21 2.91
C MET A 54 3.07 -11.22 1.74
N TRP A 55 4.19 -11.10 1.02
CA TRP A 55 4.33 -10.19 -0.12
C TRP A 55 3.32 -10.48 -1.23
N CYS A 56 3.22 -11.75 -1.68
CA CYS A 56 2.28 -12.17 -2.71
C CYS A 56 0.84 -11.78 -2.40
N ARG A 57 0.44 -11.92 -1.13
CA ARG A 57 -0.93 -11.62 -0.72
C ARG A 57 -1.19 -10.12 -0.71
N LEU A 58 -0.26 -9.32 -0.18
CA LEU A 58 -0.38 -7.86 -0.22
C LEU A 58 -0.47 -7.34 -1.66
N VAL A 59 0.38 -7.84 -2.55
CA VAL A 59 0.38 -7.45 -3.97
C VAL A 59 -0.87 -7.91 -4.70
N SER A 60 -1.33 -9.16 -4.47
CA SER A 60 -2.57 -9.66 -5.05
C SER A 60 -3.78 -8.83 -4.59
N HIS A 61 -3.90 -8.57 -3.28
CA HIS A 61 -4.97 -7.71 -2.73
C HIS A 61 -4.91 -6.29 -3.29
N TYR A 62 -3.72 -5.74 -3.47
CA TYR A 62 -3.53 -4.44 -4.10
C TYR A 62 -4.06 -4.44 -5.54
N PHE A 63 -3.68 -5.43 -6.35
CA PHE A 63 -4.15 -5.52 -7.74
C PHE A 63 -5.66 -5.77 -7.85
N GLU A 64 -6.24 -6.56 -6.96
CA GLU A 64 -7.71 -6.70 -6.86
C GLU A 64 -8.37 -5.36 -6.52
N TRP A 65 -7.80 -4.59 -5.59
CA TRP A 65 -8.33 -3.30 -5.19
C TRP A 65 -8.31 -2.28 -6.33
N VAL A 66 -7.18 -2.13 -7.03
CA VAL A 66 -7.09 -1.19 -8.18
C VAL A 66 -8.00 -1.62 -9.34
N GLY A 67 -8.26 -2.92 -9.54
CA GLY A 67 -9.24 -3.39 -10.53
C GLY A 67 -10.68 -2.91 -10.25
N GLY A 68 -10.97 -2.54 -9.00
CA GLY A 68 -12.23 -1.93 -8.57
C GLY A 68 -12.32 -0.41 -8.76
N VAL A 69 -11.24 0.28 -9.11
CA VAL A 69 -11.20 1.75 -9.24
C VAL A 69 -11.71 2.14 -10.64
N PRO A 70 -12.83 2.88 -10.76
CA PRO A 70 -13.48 3.11 -12.04
C PRO A 70 -12.66 4.00 -12.98
N GLU A 71 -11.96 5.01 -12.47
CA GLU A 71 -11.19 5.94 -13.30
C GLU A 71 -10.03 5.25 -14.03
N LEU A 72 -9.45 4.20 -13.44
CA LEU A 72 -8.41 3.40 -14.10
C LEU A 72 -8.93 2.68 -15.36
N ARG A 73 -10.24 2.48 -15.51
CA ARG A 73 -10.81 1.87 -16.73
C ARG A 73 -10.81 2.82 -17.92
N LEU A 74 -10.67 4.11 -17.67
CA LEU A 74 -10.65 5.16 -18.69
C LEU A 74 -9.24 5.41 -19.23
N MET A 75 -8.22 4.89 -18.54
CA MET A 75 -6.81 5.08 -18.88
C MET A 75 -6.33 4.05 -19.91
N ASP A 76 -5.29 4.42 -20.67
CA ASP A 76 -4.54 3.47 -21.48
C ASP A 76 -3.94 2.37 -20.58
N VAL A 77 -3.90 1.13 -21.09
CA VAL A 77 -3.40 -0.03 -20.34
C VAL A 77 -1.97 0.18 -19.82
N ARG A 78 -1.08 0.77 -20.62
CA ARG A 78 0.32 0.97 -20.24
C ARG A 78 0.45 2.07 -19.20
N GLU A 79 -0.26 3.18 -19.39
CA GLU A 79 -0.30 4.30 -18.44
C GLU A 79 -0.91 3.87 -17.10
N ARG A 80 -1.95 3.04 -17.14
CA ARG A 80 -2.53 2.43 -15.96
C ARG A 80 -1.53 1.57 -15.20
N ILE A 81 -0.87 0.62 -15.88
CA ILE A 81 0.14 -0.25 -15.25
C ILE A 81 1.27 0.59 -14.66
N LYS A 82 1.71 1.63 -15.37
CA LYS A 82 2.72 2.58 -14.88
C LYS A 82 2.28 3.24 -13.56
N LEU A 83 1.05 3.78 -13.51
CA LEU A 83 0.51 4.39 -12.31
C LEU A 83 0.41 3.40 -11.14
N VAL A 84 -0.25 2.24 -11.36
CA VAL A 84 -0.47 1.30 -10.26
C VAL A 84 0.82 0.69 -9.73
N THR A 85 1.83 0.48 -10.57
CA THR A 85 3.11 -0.07 -10.10
C THR A 85 3.83 0.93 -9.20
N ARG A 86 3.80 2.22 -9.54
CA ARG A 86 4.45 3.28 -8.76
C ARG A 86 3.80 3.53 -7.41
N GLN A 87 2.49 3.36 -7.33
CA GLN A 87 1.74 3.59 -6.09
C GLN A 87 1.67 2.36 -5.18
N LEU A 88 2.12 1.20 -5.67
CA LEU A 88 1.98 -0.09 -4.99
C LEU A 88 2.54 -0.04 -3.56
N CYS A 89 3.81 0.34 -3.39
CA CYS A 89 4.46 0.30 -2.08
C CYS A 89 3.82 1.31 -1.11
N LYS A 90 3.46 2.50 -1.59
CA LYS A 90 2.74 3.53 -0.80
C LYS A 90 1.40 3.01 -0.29
N ILE A 91 0.60 2.43 -1.17
CA ILE A 91 -0.73 1.92 -0.83
C ILE A 91 -0.65 0.71 0.10
N ILE A 92 0.33 -0.19 -0.11
CA ILE A 92 0.58 -1.32 0.79
C ILE A 92 0.98 -0.81 2.17
N CYS A 93 1.93 0.12 2.27
CA CYS A 93 2.37 0.71 3.54
C CYS A 93 1.23 1.46 4.26
N LEU A 94 0.40 2.20 3.53
CA LEU A 94 -0.80 2.84 4.07
C LEU A 94 -1.80 1.81 4.63
N THR A 95 -1.96 0.68 3.93
CA THR A 95 -2.83 -0.42 4.37
C THR A 95 -2.31 -1.09 5.64
N ILE A 96 -1.01 -1.38 5.71
CA ILE A 96 -0.35 -1.89 6.92
C ILE A 96 -0.53 -0.91 8.08
N SER A 97 -0.34 0.39 7.83
CA SER A 97 -0.50 1.45 8.85
C SER A 97 -1.91 1.48 9.41
N PHE A 98 -2.93 1.44 8.54
CA PHE A 98 -4.33 1.44 8.96
C PHE A 98 -4.70 0.22 9.81
N TRP A 99 -4.34 -0.98 9.37
CA TRP A 99 -4.67 -2.20 10.12
C TRP A 99 -3.91 -2.31 11.45
N THR A 100 -2.67 -1.81 11.50
CA THR A 100 -1.89 -1.73 12.73
C THR A 100 -2.54 -0.74 13.71
N TYR A 101 -2.96 0.43 13.21
CA TYR A 101 -3.70 1.43 13.99
C TYR A 101 -5.02 0.87 14.56
N GLN A 102 -5.86 0.27 13.70
CA GLN A 102 -7.16 -0.29 14.08
C GLN A 102 -7.06 -1.35 15.19
N ARG A 103 -5.93 -2.05 15.26
CA ARG A 103 -5.69 -3.12 16.23
C ARG A 103 -4.93 -2.69 17.47
N GLY A 104 -4.40 -1.47 17.48
CA GLY A 104 -3.52 -1.01 18.55
C GLY A 104 -2.28 -1.90 18.74
N HIS A 105 -1.77 -2.52 17.67
CA HIS A 105 -0.64 -3.45 17.75
C HIS A 105 0.69 -2.69 17.84
N ASP A 106 1.55 -3.07 18.78
CA ASP A 106 2.84 -2.39 19.04
C ASP A 106 3.88 -2.60 17.92
N GLY A 107 3.77 -3.69 17.16
CA GLY A 107 4.61 -3.95 15.99
C GLY A 107 3.89 -3.58 14.70
N LEU A 108 3.92 -4.43 13.67
CA LEU A 108 3.18 -4.21 12.42
C LEU A 108 2.23 -5.36 12.08
N ILE A 109 1.06 -5.03 11.57
CA ILE A 109 0.11 -5.99 10.98
C ILE A 109 0.35 -6.02 9.47
N LEU A 110 1.05 -7.05 9.00
CA LEU A 110 1.45 -7.22 7.59
C LEU A 110 0.36 -7.92 6.76
N GLY A 111 -0.80 -8.19 7.37
CA GLY A 111 -1.93 -8.86 6.74
C GLY A 111 -1.81 -10.39 6.71
N SER A 112 -2.93 -11.03 6.39
CA SER A 112 -3.06 -12.48 6.15
C SER A 112 -2.57 -13.37 7.30
N GLY A 113 -2.87 -12.95 8.53
CA GLY A 113 -2.45 -13.65 9.75
C GLY A 113 -0.96 -13.53 10.01
N ILE A 114 -0.25 -12.58 9.37
CA ILE A 114 1.17 -12.33 9.60
C ILE A 114 1.33 -10.97 10.27
N CYS A 115 2.09 -10.96 11.36
CA CYS A 115 2.47 -9.75 12.07
C CYS A 115 3.97 -9.72 12.30
N PHE A 116 4.45 -8.56 12.71
CA PHE A 116 5.75 -8.37 13.30
C PHE A 116 5.55 -7.95 14.75
N ASN A 117 6.17 -8.67 15.67
CA ASN A 117 6.40 -8.26 17.05
C ASN A 117 7.91 -8.04 17.25
N PRO A 118 8.37 -6.82 17.60
CA PRO A 118 9.79 -6.54 17.79
C PRO A 118 10.43 -7.36 18.92
N LYS A 119 9.63 -7.88 19.87
CA LYS A 119 10.11 -8.69 20.99
C LYS A 119 10.34 -10.17 20.63
N GLU A 120 9.80 -10.64 19.50
CA GLU A 120 9.77 -12.06 19.14
C GLU A 120 10.65 -12.39 17.92
N ASN A 121 11.09 -11.41 17.12
CA ASN A 121 11.87 -11.70 15.91
C ASN A 121 13.36 -11.82 16.17
N GLN A 122 13.92 -13.02 15.92
CA GLN A 122 15.36 -13.25 15.99
C GLN A 122 16.07 -13.09 14.64
N ASP A 123 15.35 -13.15 13.52
CA ASP A 123 15.93 -13.02 12.18
C ASP A 123 16.36 -11.57 11.91
N GLU A 124 17.65 -11.35 11.70
CA GLU A 124 18.21 -10.01 11.52
C GLU A 124 17.78 -9.34 10.21
N VAL A 125 17.63 -10.10 9.13
CA VAL A 125 17.23 -9.57 7.82
C VAL A 125 15.80 -9.05 7.90
N ILE A 126 14.89 -9.87 8.45
CA ILE A 126 13.50 -9.47 8.65
C ILE A 126 13.39 -8.33 9.66
N ARG A 127 14.13 -8.39 10.76
CA ARG A 127 14.10 -7.35 11.78
C ARG A 127 14.57 -6.00 11.23
N ASN A 128 15.65 -5.96 10.45
CA ASN A 128 16.16 -4.72 9.86
C ASN A 128 15.16 -4.10 8.88
N TYR A 129 14.54 -4.92 8.02
CA TYR A 129 13.51 -4.47 7.09
C TYR A 129 12.25 -3.98 7.80
N VAL A 130 11.70 -4.77 8.72
CA VAL A 130 10.40 -4.42 9.30
C VAL A 130 10.54 -3.31 10.35
N ASN A 131 11.67 -3.21 11.06
CA ASN A 131 11.91 -2.10 11.99
C ASN A 131 12.05 -0.75 11.27
N SER A 132 12.69 -0.71 10.10
CA SER A 132 12.83 0.56 9.36
C SER A 132 11.45 1.10 8.95
N LEU A 133 10.57 0.22 8.48
CA LEU A 133 9.16 0.55 8.21
C LEU A 133 8.40 0.91 9.48
N ALA A 134 8.51 0.10 10.54
CA ALA A 134 7.77 0.29 11.78
C ALA A 134 8.09 1.62 12.45
N SER A 135 9.36 2.04 12.42
CA SER A 135 9.80 3.33 12.97
C SER A 135 9.04 4.50 12.33
N VAL A 136 8.98 4.55 11.00
CA VAL A 136 8.30 5.63 10.27
C VAL A 136 6.78 5.52 10.43
N ILE A 137 6.22 4.31 10.31
CA ILE A 137 4.77 4.06 10.45
C ILE A 137 4.27 4.50 11.82
N HIS A 138 4.90 4.07 12.91
CA HIS A 138 4.44 4.44 14.26
C HIS A 138 4.65 5.91 14.57
N THR A 139 5.82 6.45 14.23
CA THR A 139 6.21 7.81 14.60
C THR A 139 5.39 8.87 13.87
N HIS A 140 5.09 8.66 12.59
CA HIS A 140 4.51 9.71 11.74
C HIS A 140 3.10 9.41 11.25
N VAL A 141 2.82 8.16 10.84
CA VAL A 141 1.54 7.81 10.22
C VAL A 141 0.51 7.46 11.30
N ILE A 142 0.79 6.46 12.14
CA ILE A 142 -0.13 6.01 13.19
C ILE A 142 -0.31 7.07 14.28
N SER A 143 0.74 7.81 14.65
CA SER A 143 0.61 8.94 15.59
C SER A 143 -0.40 9.97 15.09
N THR A 144 -0.37 10.28 13.79
CA THR A 144 -1.34 11.16 13.12
C THR A 144 -2.73 10.53 13.14
N PHE A 145 -2.87 9.25 12.79
CA PHE A 145 -4.15 8.54 12.77
C PHE A 145 -4.80 8.51 14.16
N ARG A 146 -4.01 8.28 15.22
CA ARG A 146 -4.46 8.32 16.61
C ARG A 146 -4.90 9.73 17.01
N ARG A 147 -4.10 10.74 16.68
CA ARG A 147 -4.39 12.15 17.01
C ARG A 147 -5.72 12.62 16.43
N ILE A 148 -6.03 12.21 15.20
CA ILE A 148 -7.29 12.59 14.54
C ILE A 148 -8.40 11.57 14.77
N GLY A 149 -8.14 10.39 15.34
CA GLY A 149 -9.14 9.32 15.37
C GLY A 149 -9.60 8.97 13.96
N LEU A 150 -8.66 8.51 13.12
CA LEU A 150 -8.92 8.20 11.72
C LEU A 150 -10.07 7.18 11.60
N THR A 151 -11.04 7.49 10.75
CA THR A 151 -12.15 6.60 10.40
C THR A 151 -11.82 5.72 9.19
N ARG A 152 -12.60 4.66 8.98
CA ARG A 152 -12.41 3.77 7.82
C ARG A 152 -12.70 4.50 6.51
N GLU A 153 -13.72 5.33 6.49
CA GLU A 153 -14.16 6.10 5.32
C GLU A 153 -13.09 7.11 4.90
N GLU A 154 -12.49 7.83 5.86
CA GLU A 154 -11.35 8.72 5.61
C GLU A 154 -10.14 7.95 5.08
N TYR A 155 -9.84 6.77 5.64
CA TYR A 155 -8.78 5.91 5.13
C TYR A 155 -9.01 5.50 3.67
N LEU A 156 -10.22 5.07 3.32
CA LEU A 156 -10.56 4.64 1.96
C LEU A 156 -10.42 5.80 0.96
N LEU A 157 -10.86 7.00 1.34
CA LEU A 157 -10.71 8.21 0.52
C LEU A 157 -9.23 8.64 0.41
N LEU A 158 -8.47 8.58 1.51
CA LEU A 158 -7.04 8.86 1.52
C LEU A 158 -6.28 7.89 0.61
N LYS A 159 -6.63 6.60 0.62
CA LYS A 159 -6.05 5.58 -0.25
C LYS A 159 -6.26 5.90 -1.74
N LEU A 160 -7.44 6.43 -2.11
CA LEU A 160 -7.72 6.89 -3.47
C LEU A 160 -6.98 8.19 -3.82
N VAL A 161 -6.83 9.11 -2.87
CA VAL A 161 -5.98 10.31 -3.03
C VAL A 161 -4.55 9.89 -3.33
N VAL A 162 -3.95 9.00 -2.53
CA VAL A 162 -2.58 8.50 -2.72
C VAL A 162 -2.40 7.84 -4.09
N LEU A 163 -3.38 7.06 -4.56
CA LEU A 163 -3.31 6.40 -5.87
C LEU A 163 -3.21 7.39 -7.04
N PHE A 164 -3.96 8.49 -7.00
CA PHE A 164 -3.98 9.49 -8.10
C PHE A 164 -3.05 10.67 -7.86
N GLU A 165 -2.42 10.74 -6.68
CA GLU A 165 -1.43 11.75 -6.40
C GLU A 165 -0.15 11.48 -7.16
N ARG A 166 0.32 12.50 -7.88
CA ARG A 166 1.59 12.40 -8.59
C ARG A 166 2.72 12.32 -7.56
N GLU A 167 3.73 11.56 -7.93
CA GLU A 167 5.01 11.53 -7.22
C GLU A 167 5.53 12.97 -7.15
N LEU A 168 5.41 13.58 -5.98
CA LEU A 168 6.14 14.80 -5.65
C LEU A 168 7.56 14.37 -5.31
N ASN A 169 8.31 13.92 -6.31
CA ASN A 169 9.72 13.59 -6.13
C ASN A 169 10.48 14.90 -5.91
N ILE A 170 10.50 15.38 -4.66
CA ILE A 170 11.25 16.58 -4.25
C ILE A 170 12.75 16.43 -4.57
N PHE A 171 13.24 15.20 -4.78
CA PHE A 171 14.66 14.90 -4.96
C PHE A 171 15.04 14.28 -6.32
N ILE A 172 14.09 13.94 -7.22
CA ILE A 172 14.41 13.33 -8.52
C ILE A 172 13.54 13.94 -9.63
N THR A 173 14.15 14.76 -10.46
CA THR A 173 13.58 15.36 -11.68
C THR A 173 13.50 14.36 -12.83
N LEU A 174 12.86 13.21 -12.66
CA LEU A 174 12.39 12.41 -13.79
C LEU A 174 10.88 12.63 -13.86
N ASP A 175 10.48 13.61 -14.67
CA ASP A 175 9.08 13.91 -14.92
C ASP A 175 8.48 12.74 -15.70
N VAL A 176 7.65 11.95 -15.03
CA VAL A 176 7.17 10.69 -15.59
C VAL A 176 6.05 11.04 -16.52
N TYR A 177 6.36 10.94 -17.80
CA TYR A 177 5.43 11.34 -18.83
C TYR A 177 4.26 10.37 -18.90
N PHE A 178 3.09 10.87 -18.49
CA PHE A 178 1.80 10.29 -18.79
C PHE A 178 1.20 10.97 -20.02
N LEU A 179 0.46 10.22 -20.84
CA LEU A 179 -0.23 10.79 -21.98
C LEU A 179 -1.20 11.91 -21.52
N PRO A 180 -1.41 12.98 -22.32
CA PRO A 180 -2.27 14.09 -21.93
C PRO A 180 -3.68 13.68 -21.46
N ALA A 181 -4.29 12.70 -22.13
CA ALA A 181 -5.63 12.20 -21.76
C ALA A 181 -5.62 11.52 -20.38
N ASP A 182 -4.63 10.66 -20.13
CA ASP A 182 -4.45 9.98 -18.84
C ASP A 182 -4.15 10.96 -17.71
N ARG A 183 -3.37 12.02 -17.97
CA ARG A 183 -3.13 13.10 -17.00
C ARG A 183 -4.43 13.79 -16.58
N LEU A 184 -5.30 14.10 -17.53
CA LEU A 184 -6.60 14.71 -17.24
C LEU A 184 -7.49 13.76 -16.40
N ILE A 185 -7.47 12.47 -16.70
CA ILE A 185 -8.19 11.46 -15.90
C ILE A 185 -7.67 11.45 -14.46
N MET A 186 -6.34 11.41 -14.28
CA MET A 186 -5.71 11.41 -12.96
C MET A 186 -6.01 12.70 -12.17
N GLU A 187 -5.91 13.87 -12.80
CA GLU A 187 -6.22 15.16 -12.19
C GLU A 187 -7.69 15.27 -11.76
N SER A 188 -8.60 14.81 -12.63
CA SER A 188 -10.03 14.78 -12.34
C SER A 188 -10.34 13.84 -11.18
N ALA A 189 -9.77 12.63 -11.18
CA ALA A 189 -9.89 11.67 -10.10
C ALA A 189 -9.37 12.24 -8.77
N LEU A 190 -8.16 12.82 -8.77
CA LEU A 190 -7.55 13.41 -7.58
C LEU A 190 -8.41 14.55 -7.01
N THR A 191 -8.91 15.44 -7.87
CA THR A 191 -9.78 16.55 -7.48
C THR A 191 -11.08 16.03 -6.88
N LYS A 192 -11.70 15.02 -7.51
CA LYS A 192 -12.90 14.35 -7.02
C LYS A 192 -12.68 13.74 -5.63
N TYR A 193 -11.61 12.96 -5.43
CA TYR A 193 -11.37 12.27 -4.17
C TYR A 193 -10.94 13.22 -3.04
N ARG A 194 -10.18 14.28 -3.33
CA ARG A 194 -9.90 15.35 -2.35
C ARG A 194 -11.18 16.08 -1.93
N SER A 195 -12.05 16.40 -2.88
CA SER A 195 -13.34 17.06 -2.60
C SER A 195 -14.27 16.15 -1.79
N ALA A 196 -14.30 14.85 -2.11
CA ALA A 196 -15.05 13.85 -1.36
C ALA A 196 -14.52 13.70 0.07
N LEU A 197 -13.19 13.72 0.28
CA LEU A 197 -12.58 13.68 1.61
C LEU A 197 -12.97 14.89 2.46
N VAL A 198 -12.85 16.09 1.92
CA VAL A 198 -13.26 17.34 2.60
C VAL A 198 -14.75 17.31 2.94
N SER A 199 -15.59 16.89 1.99
CA SER A 199 -17.03 16.83 2.19
C SER A 199 -17.40 15.79 3.25
N HIS A 200 -16.77 14.62 3.20
CA HIS A 200 -16.97 13.57 4.20
C HIS A 200 -16.62 14.08 5.60
N VAL A 201 -15.44 14.68 5.79
CA VAL A 201 -15.01 15.23 7.09
C VAL A 201 -16.01 16.24 7.64
N LYS A 202 -16.49 17.17 6.81
CA LYS A 202 -17.51 18.16 7.22
C LYS A 202 -18.82 17.51 7.67
N CYS A 203 -19.24 16.44 6.99
CA CYS A 203 -20.49 15.75 7.29
C CYS A 203 -20.37 14.79 8.49
N SER A 204 -19.24 14.10 8.65
CA SER A 204 -19.04 13.10 9.72
C SER A 204 -18.61 13.73 11.05
N HIS A 205 -18.09 14.97 11.03
CA HIS A 205 -17.71 15.71 12.23
C HIS A 205 -18.38 17.10 12.26
N PRO A 206 -19.72 17.18 12.39
CA PRO A 206 -20.46 18.44 12.32
C PRO A 206 -20.14 19.41 13.47
N ASP A 207 -19.55 18.90 14.56
CA ASP A 207 -19.15 19.69 15.73
C ASP A 207 -17.82 20.45 15.53
N LEU A 208 -17.07 20.15 14.46
CA LEU A 208 -15.81 20.82 14.16
C LEU A 208 -16.07 22.16 13.47
N ASP A 209 -15.36 23.20 13.91
CA ASP A 209 -15.32 24.46 13.18
C ASP A 209 -14.48 24.35 11.88
N HIS A 210 -14.51 25.41 11.07
CA HIS A 210 -13.81 25.43 9.79
C HIS A 210 -12.30 25.19 9.93
N GLU A 211 -11.68 25.73 10.98
CA GLU A 211 -10.24 25.60 11.20
C GLU A 211 -9.88 24.17 11.61
N ALA A 212 -10.64 23.56 12.51
CA ALA A 212 -10.45 22.17 12.92
C ALA A 212 -10.65 21.19 11.75
N VAL A 213 -11.63 21.45 10.87
CA VAL A 213 -11.79 20.69 9.62
C VAL A 213 -10.54 20.83 8.74
N LEU A 214 -10.04 22.05 8.53
CA LEU A 214 -8.83 22.28 7.74
C LEU A 214 -7.62 21.57 8.34
N GLN A 215 -7.41 21.68 9.65
CA GLN A 215 -6.32 21.00 10.37
C GLN A 215 -6.40 19.48 10.24
N ARG A 216 -7.61 18.90 10.25
CA ARG A 216 -7.81 17.47 10.03
C ARG A 216 -7.43 17.06 8.61
N ILE A 217 -7.83 17.84 7.60
CA ILE A 217 -7.46 17.58 6.19
C ILE A 217 -5.95 17.71 6.00
N LEU A 218 -5.32 18.74 6.58
CA LEU A 218 -3.86 18.91 6.55
C LEU A 218 -3.14 17.75 7.25
N ALA A 219 -3.69 17.22 8.34
CA ALA A 219 -3.14 16.05 9.02
C ALA A 219 -3.18 14.80 8.12
N LEU A 220 -4.32 14.55 7.46
CA LEU A 220 -4.49 13.42 6.54
C LEU A 220 -3.52 13.50 5.37
N LEU A 221 -3.45 14.67 4.70
CA LEU A 221 -2.54 14.88 3.57
C LEU A 221 -1.08 14.96 4.02
N GLY A 222 -0.82 15.39 5.25
CA GLY A 222 0.51 15.40 5.86
C GLY A 222 1.11 14.01 6.06
N ALA A 223 0.33 12.94 5.95
CA ALA A 223 0.85 11.57 5.97
C ALA A 223 1.56 11.17 4.65
N LEU A 224 1.23 11.82 3.53
CA LEU A 224 1.69 11.43 2.19
C LEU A 224 3.22 11.46 2.03
N PRO A 225 3.95 12.48 2.51
CA PRO A 225 5.41 12.48 2.44
C PRO A 225 6.05 11.29 3.17
N TYR A 226 5.45 10.84 4.27
CA TYR A 226 5.94 9.67 4.99
C TYR A 226 5.65 8.36 4.26
N LEU A 227 4.56 8.29 3.49
CA LEU A 227 4.30 7.15 2.60
C LEU A 227 5.35 7.06 1.48
N GLU A 228 5.82 8.21 0.97
CA GLU A 228 6.90 8.25 -0.01
C GLU A 228 8.21 7.71 0.57
N ILE A 229 8.57 8.14 1.79
CA ILE A 229 9.73 7.59 2.52
C ILE A 229 9.57 6.08 2.73
N LEU A 230 8.38 5.63 3.13
CA LEU A 230 8.10 4.20 3.33
C LEU A 230 8.24 3.40 2.03
N SER A 231 7.78 3.94 0.91
CA SER A 231 7.95 3.33 -0.42
C SER A 231 9.43 3.13 -0.76
N GLN A 232 10.27 4.14 -0.48
CA GLN A 232 11.72 4.06 -0.72
C GLN A 232 12.39 3.02 0.17
N LEU A 233 12.06 3.01 1.47
CA LEU A 233 12.59 2.02 2.42
C LEU A 233 12.17 0.60 2.03
N ASP A 234 10.90 0.40 1.69
CA ASP A 234 10.36 -0.89 1.27
C ASP A 234 11.06 -1.40 0.00
N ASN A 235 11.17 -0.56 -1.03
CA ASN A 235 11.88 -0.90 -2.26
C ASN A 235 13.35 -1.21 -2.02
N MET A 236 14.05 -0.40 -1.21
CA MET A 236 15.47 -0.61 -0.90
C MET A 236 15.70 -1.96 -0.22
N HIS A 237 14.92 -2.28 0.81
CA HIS A 237 15.09 -3.53 1.54
C HIS A 237 14.65 -4.75 0.71
N LEU A 238 13.53 -4.67 -0.01
CA LEU A 238 13.08 -5.76 -0.87
C LEU A 238 14.05 -5.99 -2.03
N ALA A 239 14.63 -4.94 -2.62
CA ALA A 239 15.65 -5.08 -3.66
C ALA A 239 16.88 -5.89 -3.16
N ASP A 240 17.41 -5.58 -1.97
CA ASP A 240 18.52 -6.36 -1.40
C ASP A 240 18.11 -7.81 -1.13
N MET A 241 16.91 -8.05 -0.59
CA MET A 241 16.41 -9.40 -0.37
C MET A 241 16.22 -10.19 -1.66
N ILE A 242 15.73 -9.55 -2.72
CA ILE A 242 15.55 -10.17 -4.04
C ILE A 242 16.90 -10.54 -4.64
N LEU A 243 17.89 -9.63 -4.60
CA LEU A 243 19.23 -9.87 -5.13
C LEU A 243 19.96 -11.01 -4.41
N ARG A 244 19.73 -11.17 -3.10
CA ARG A 244 20.28 -12.26 -2.28
C ARG A 244 19.40 -13.51 -2.27
N ASN A 245 18.23 -13.46 -2.93
CA ASN A 245 17.17 -14.47 -2.88
C ASN A 245 16.73 -14.86 -1.45
N ASN A 246 16.79 -13.92 -0.51
CA ASN A 246 16.30 -14.10 0.86
C ASN A 246 14.80 -14.38 0.84
N GLY A 247 14.37 -15.45 1.53
CA GLY A 247 12.96 -15.84 1.60
C GLY A 247 12.36 -16.29 0.26
N ASN A 248 13.18 -16.72 -0.71
CA ASN A 248 12.77 -17.10 -2.07
C ASN A 248 12.07 -15.97 -2.84
N MET A 249 12.55 -14.73 -2.65
CA MET A 249 11.99 -13.52 -3.25
C MET A 249 12.48 -13.23 -4.68
N GLN A 250 13.44 -13.99 -5.21
CA GLN A 250 13.90 -13.83 -6.58
C GLN A 250 12.86 -14.37 -7.56
N GLY A 251 12.24 -13.47 -8.33
CA GLY A 251 11.19 -13.80 -9.29
C GLY A 251 10.95 -12.69 -10.29
N ARG A 252 10.26 -13.01 -11.39
CA ARG A 252 9.99 -12.04 -12.46
C ARG A 252 9.21 -10.82 -11.95
N LEU A 253 8.12 -11.05 -11.22
CA LEU A 253 7.25 -9.99 -10.74
C LEU A 253 7.93 -9.10 -9.70
N THR A 254 8.66 -9.70 -8.76
CA THR A 254 9.39 -8.96 -7.72
C THR A 254 10.50 -8.10 -8.35
N ASN A 255 11.18 -8.60 -9.37
CA ASN A 255 12.15 -7.81 -10.15
C ASN A 255 11.48 -6.64 -10.87
N GLU A 256 10.37 -6.88 -11.57
CA GLU A 256 9.63 -5.84 -12.32
C GLU A 256 9.09 -4.74 -11.39
N ILE A 257 8.68 -5.07 -10.15
CA ILE A 257 8.15 -4.12 -9.17
C ILE A 257 9.26 -3.39 -8.40
N HIS A 258 10.30 -4.07 -7.91
CA HIS A 258 11.25 -3.50 -6.94
C HIS A 258 12.63 -3.19 -7.51
N LEU A 259 13.06 -3.82 -8.61
CA LEU A 259 14.37 -3.56 -9.22
C LEU A 259 14.26 -2.65 -10.45
N ASN A 260 13.26 -2.88 -11.29
CA ASN A 260 13.04 -2.08 -12.50
C ASN A 260 12.34 -0.74 -12.20
N SER A 261 11.70 -0.59 -11.03
CA SER A 261 11.21 0.72 -10.59
C SER A 261 12.35 1.68 -10.22
N ILE A 262 13.53 1.15 -9.86
CA ILE A 262 14.75 1.91 -9.54
C ILE A 262 15.55 2.21 -10.83
N ARG A 263 15.41 1.36 -11.85
CA ARG A 263 16.06 1.51 -13.17
C ARG A 263 15.02 1.89 -14.22
N ILE A 264 14.84 3.17 -14.44
CA ILE A 264 14.14 3.63 -15.65
C ILE A 264 15.11 4.53 -16.41
N ASP A 265 15.64 3.96 -17.50
CA ASP A 265 16.24 4.69 -18.62
C ASP A 265 15.21 5.62 -19.29
#